data_AF-A0A2S5TIW5-F1
#
_entry.id   AF-A0A2S5TIW5-F1
#
_cell.length_a   1.000
_cell.length_b   1.000
_cell.length_c   1.000
_cell.angle_alpha   90.00
_cell.angle_beta   90.00
_cell.angle_gamma   90.00
#
_symmetry.space_group_name_H-M   'P 1'
#
loop_
_entity.id
_entity.type
_entity.pdbx_description
1 polymer ?
#
loop_
_entity_poly.entity_id
_entity_poly.type
_entity_poly.pdbx_seq_one_letter_code
_entity_poly.pdbx_strand_id
1 'polypeptide(L)'
;MSWRLPIGGPGPEPVEFLADALAASPARRESLWQELRTADPGTDQKLRVALMQSVPDHSGYNRAVAQKRLRKLLSQHLSPGQRAAAQVRLSELDSASQCQVEVQSLRQRMAAVVEIERRLNGGR
;
A
#
# COMPACT_ATOMS: atom_id res chain seq x y z
N MET A 1 17.52 13.25 6.79
CA MET A 1 18.22 12.02 7.19
C MET A 1 18.48 11.18 5.95
N SER A 2 19.74 10.95 5.59
CA SER A 2 20.18 10.13 4.44
C SER A 2 20.32 8.69 4.91
N TRP A 3 19.65 7.72 4.28
CA TRP A 3 19.66 6.31 4.68
C TRP A 3 20.89 5.54 4.18
N ARG A 4 22.03 6.22 4.01
CA ARG A 4 23.29 5.51 3.79
C ARG A 4 23.59 4.73 5.06
N LEU A 5 23.31 3.43 5.00
CA LEU A 5 23.62 2.50 6.07
C LEU A 5 25.13 2.55 6.33
N PRO A 6 25.59 2.80 7.56
CA PRO A 6 26.93 2.41 7.94
C PRO A 6 27.02 0.90 7.76
N ILE A 7 28.14 0.45 7.20
CA ILE A 7 28.48 -0.94 7.00
C ILE A 7 28.35 -1.65 8.37
N GLY A 8 27.23 -2.36 8.62
CA GLY A 8 27.06 -3.26 9.77
C GLY A 8 25.98 -2.97 10.83
N GLY A 9 25.09 -1.97 10.70
CA GLY A 9 23.97 -1.77 11.63
C GLY A 9 22.62 -2.29 11.10
N PRO A 10 21.69 -2.81 11.94
CA PRO A 10 20.33 -3.07 11.49
C PRO A 10 19.71 -1.71 11.10
N GLY A 11 19.25 -1.60 9.85
CA GLY A 11 18.47 -0.43 9.41
C GLY A 11 17.19 -0.27 10.25
N PRO A 12 16.41 0.81 10.03
CA PRO A 12 15.17 1.02 10.77
C PRO A 12 14.25 -0.21 10.67
N GLU A 13 13.51 -0.48 11.74
CA GLU A 13 12.56 -1.59 11.75
C GLU A 13 11.51 -1.37 10.64
N PRO A 14 10.96 -2.44 10.03
CA PRO A 14 10.02 -2.30 8.91
C PRO A 14 8.78 -1.43 9.20
N VAL A 15 8.35 -1.38 10.46
CA VAL A 15 7.24 -0.52 10.91
C VAL A 15 7.66 0.95 10.90
N GLU A 16 8.85 1.27 11.42
CA GLU A 16 9.39 2.64 11.42
C GLU A 16 9.61 3.13 9.99
N PHE A 17 10.18 2.27 9.15
CA PHE A 17 10.34 2.54 7.73
C PHE A 17 9.01 2.88 7.04
N LEU A 18 7.95 2.12 7.30
CA LEU A 18 6.63 2.39 6.74
C LEU A 18 6.06 3.72 7.26
N ALA A 19 6.18 4.00 8.56
CA ALA A 19 5.71 5.24 9.17
C ALA A 19 6.41 6.46 8.53
N ASP A 20 7.72 6.40 8.37
CA ASP A 20 8.52 7.44 7.71
C ASP A 20 8.10 7.63 6.25
N ALA A 21 7.89 6.54 5.51
CA ALA A 21 7.45 6.61 4.11
C ALA A 21 6.06 7.26 3.98
N LEU A 22 5.14 6.95 4.90
CA LEU A 22 3.80 7.55 4.92
C LEU A 22 3.85 9.05 5.27
N ALA A 23 4.69 9.45 6.23
CA ALA A 23 4.87 10.84 6.64
C ALA A 23 5.73 11.67 5.65
N ALA A 24 6.51 11.02 4.79
CA ALA A 24 7.39 11.68 3.84
C ALA A 24 6.66 12.46 2.75
N SER A 25 7.27 13.55 2.28
CA SER A 25 6.81 14.27 1.09
C SER A 25 6.98 13.42 -0.18
N PRO A 26 6.26 13.72 -1.27
CA PRO A 26 6.38 12.98 -2.54
C PRO A 26 7.82 12.88 -3.06
N ALA A 27 8.57 13.98 -3.03
CA ALA A 27 9.98 13.99 -3.44
C ALA A 27 10.86 13.08 -2.56
N ARG A 28 10.56 13.00 -1.26
CA ARG A 28 11.28 12.12 -0.34
C ARG A 28 10.92 10.64 -0.56
N ARG A 29 9.64 10.33 -0.83
CA ARG A 29 9.20 8.98 -1.21
C ARG A 29 9.86 8.51 -2.51
N GLU A 30 9.99 9.40 -3.49
CA GLU A 30 10.71 9.07 -4.73
C GLU A 30 12.20 8.77 -4.46
N SER A 31 12.84 9.57 -3.61
CA SER A 31 14.23 9.32 -3.21
C SER A 31 14.38 7.96 -2.51
N LEU A 32 13.51 7.65 -1.54
CA LEU A 32 13.43 6.34 -0.88
C LEU A 32 13.27 5.21 -1.90
N TRP A 33 12.40 5.38 -2.88
CA TRP A 33 12.16 4.38 -3.91
C TRP A 33 13.40 4.11 -4.76
N GLN A 34 14.11 5.16 -5.20
CA GLN A 34 15.34 4.98 -5.98
C GLN A 34 16.45 4.32 -5.16
N GLU A 35 16.59 4.66 -3.87
CA GLU A 35 17.54 4.01 -2.95
C GLU A 35 17.27 2.49 -2.85
N LEU A 36 16.01 2.08 -2.74
CA LEU A 36 15.64 0.67 -2.66
C LEU A 36 15.90 -0.11 -3.96
N ARG A 37 15.90 0.53 -5.12
CA ARG A 37 16.16 -0.14 -6.40
C ARG A 37 17.61 -0.59 -6.56
N THR A 38 18.53 0.06 -5.85
CA THR A 38 19.97 -0.20 -5.95
C THR A 38 20.50 -1.21 -4.94
N ALA A 39 19.65 -1.67 -4.00
CA ALA A 39 20.06 -2.55 -2.91
C ALA A 39 19.92 -4.05 -3.23
N ASP A 40 20.71 -4.88 -2.55
CA ASP A 40 20.76 -6.34 -2.68
C ASP A 40 19.41 -7.01 -2.30
N PRO A 41 18.88 -8.00 -3.06
CA PRO A 41 17.50 -8.46 -2.92
C PRO A 41 17.28 -9.50 -1.80
N GLY A 42 17.64 -9.14 -0.57
CA GLY A 42 17.29 -9.88 0.65
C GLY A 42 15.78 -9.83 0.98
N THR A 43 15.34 -10.65 1.94
CA THR A 43 13.92 -10.69 2.38
C THR A 43 13.46 -9.35 2.96
N ASP A 44 14.31 -8.69 3.74
CA ASP A 44 14.02 -7.36 4.30
C ASP A 44 13.83 -6.32 3.20
N GLN A 45 14.71 -6.34 2.19
CA GLN A 45 14.62 -5.47 1.04
C GLN A 45 13.33 -5.71 0.24
N LYS A 46 12.96 -6.98 0.03
CA LYS A 46 11.68 -7.34 -0.62
C LYS A 46 10.48 -6.81 0.15
N LEU A 47 10.53 -6.82 1.49
CA LEU A 47 9.49 -6.26 2.32
C LEU A 47 9.44 -4.74 2.20
N ARG A 48 10.56 -4.03 2.33
CA ARG A 48 10.62 -2.56 2.18
C ARG A 48 10.13 -2.10 0.81
N VAL A 49 10.47 -2.83 -0.25
CA VAL A 49 9.95 -2.59 -1.59
C VAL A 49 8.43 -2.76 -1.63
N ALA A 50 7.89 -3.86 -1.07
CA ALA A 50 6.45 -4.07 -1.03
C ALA A 50 5.72 -3.00 -0.21
N LEU A 51 6.31 -2.56 0.90
CA LEU A 51 5.79 -1.46 1.73
C LEU A 51 5.82 -0.15 0.95
N MET A 52 6.91 0.22 0.28
CA MET A 52 6.96 1.43 -0.56
C MET A 52 5.93 1.39 -1.68
N GLN A 53 5.78 0.27 -2.39
CA GLN A 53 4.77 0.15 -3.45
C GLN A 53 3.32 0.35 -2.95
N SER A 54 3.10 0.24 -1.64
CA SER A 54 1.80 0.52 -1.03
C SER A 54 1.57 2.01 -0.72
N VAL A 55 2.60 2.85 -0.76
CA VAL A 55 2.54 4.28 -0.41
C VAL A 55 2.35 5.11 -1.70
N PRO A 56 1.37 6.02 -1.77
CA PRO A 56 1.11 6.81 -2.99
C PRO A 56 2.17 7.88 -3.26
N ASP A 57 2.03 8.55 -4.40
CA ASP A 57 2.76 9.77 -4.79
C ASP A 57 4.26 9.59 -5.06
N HIS A 58 4.65 8.45 -5.63
CA HIS A 58 5.99 8.23 -6.21
C HIS A 58 5.92 7.22 -7.37
N SER A 59 6.96 7.14 -8.20
CA SER A 59 6.99 6.36 -9.45
C SER A 59 6.84 4.85 -9.26
N GLY A 60 7.15 4.36 -8.06
CA GLY A 60 7.04 2.95 -7.68
C GLY A 60 5.67 2.56 -7.13
N TYR A 61 4.76 3.51 -6.89
CA TYR A 61 3.47 3.22 -6.28
C TYR A 61 2.67 2.23 -7.14
N ASN A 62 2.36 1.07 -6.55
CA ASN A 62 1.52 0.07 -7.17
C ASN A 62 0.86 -0.80 -6.09
N ARG A 63 -0.34 -0.38 -5.67
CA ARG A 63 -1.11 -1.03 -4.61
C ARG A 63 -1.36 -2.52 -4.86
N ALA A 64 -1.75 -2.90 -6.07
CA ALA A 64 -2.07 -4.30 -6.39
C ALA A 64 -0.84 -5.20 -6.31
N VAL A 65 0.30 -4.71 -6.80
CA VAL A 65 1.58 -5.41 -6.71
C VAL A 65 2.04 -5.48 -5.24
N ALA A 66 1.86 -4.42 -4.46
CA ALA A 66 2.15 -4.41 -3.03
C ALA A 66 1.36 -5.48 -2.28
N GLN A 67 0.03 -5.54 -2.45
CA GLN A 67 -0.82 -6.56 -1.82
C GLN A 67 -0.35 -7.99 -2.18
N LYS A 68 -0.09 -8.26 -3.47
CA LYS A 68 0.39 -9.57 -3.92
C LYS A 68 1.73 -9.93 -3.28
N ARG A 69 2.66 -8.97 -3.19
CA ARG A 69 4.00 -9.20 -2.60
C ARG A 69 3.93 -9.38 -1.09
N LEU A 70 3.14 -8.58 -0.38
CA LEU A 70 2.94 -8.71 1.07
C LEU A 70 2.35 -10.08 1.42
N ARG A 71 1.31 -10.54 0.71
CA ARG A 71 0.75 -11.89 0.89
C ARG A 71 1.79 -12.99 0.66
N LYS A 72 2.62 -12.86 -0.38
CA LYS A 72 3.71 -13.81 -0.66
C LYS A 72 4.82 -13.79 0.39
N LEU A 73 5.09 -12.65 1.02
CA LEU A 73 6.08 -12.54 2.10
C LEU A 73 5.56 -13.12 3.40
N LEU A 74 4.26 -12.95 3.69
CA LEU A 74 3.64 -13.52 4.90
C LEU A 74 3.63 -15.06 4.90
N SER A 75 3.71 -15.70 3.73
CA SER A 75 3.88 -17.16 3.64
C SER A 75 5.31 -17.65 3.88
N GLN A 76 6.26 -16.75 4.16
CA GLN A 76 7.67 -17.05 4.40
C GLN A 76 8.02 -16.89 5.90
N HIS A 77 9.23 -17.29 6.27
CA HIS A 77 9.78 -16.97 7.57
C HIS A 77 10.18 -15.50 7.63
N LEU A 78 9.39 -14.71 8.34
CA LEU A 78 9.66 -13.31 8.67
C LEU A 78 9.92 -13.20 10.17
N SER A 79 10.71 -12.21 10.56
CA SER A 79 10.80 -11.82 11.97
C SER A 79 9.41 -11.34 12.48
N PRO A 80 9.15 -11.38 13.80
CA PRO A 80 7.89 -10.87 14.35
C PRO A 80 7.58 -9.42 13.92
N GLY A 81 8.58 -8.54 13.91
CA GLY A 81 8.43 -7.14 13.48
C GLY A 81 8.10 -7.01 11.98
N GLN A 82 8.80 -7.76 11.12
CA GLN A 82 8.52 -7.82 9.68
C GLN A 82 7.12 -8.32 9.39
N ARG A 83 6.68 -9.37 10.10
CA ARG A 83 5.34 -9.93 9.95
C ARG A 83 4.28 -8.92 10.39
N ALA A 84 4.46 -8.26 11.53
CA ALA A 84 3.53 -7.26 12.04
C ALA A 84 3.36 -6.10 11.04
N ALA A 85 4.46 -5.55 10.52
CA ALA A 85 4.43 -4.49 9.50
C ALA A 85 3.66 -4.92 8.24
N ALA A 86 3.93 -6.13 7.74
CA ALA A 86 3.28 -6.67 6.56
C ALA A 86 1.77 -6.93 6.79
N GLN A 87 1.39 -7.44 7.95
CA GLN A 87 -0.02 -7.73 8.30
C GLN A 87 -0.84 -6.46 8.44
N VAL A 88 -0.34 -5.49 9.21
CA VAL A 88 -1.03 -4.20 9.41
C VAL A 88 -1.18 -3.49 8.07
N ARG A 89 -0.11 -3.43 7.27
CA ARG A 89 -0.23 -2.75 5.98
C ARG A 89 -1.18 -3.47 5.02
N LEU A 90 -1.17 -4.81 5.00
CA LEU A 90 -2.09 -5.57 4.16
C LEU A 90 -3.55 -5.36 4.56
N SER A 91 -3.87 -5.35 5.86
CA SER A 91 -5.24 -5.12 6.31
C SER A 91 -5.75 -3.73 5.94
N GLU A 92 -4.94 -2.69 6.10
CA GLU A 92 -5.28 -1.33 5.65
C GLU A 92 -5.59 -1.26 4.15
N LEU A 93 -4.76 -1.91 3.33
CA LEU A 93 -4.98 -1.98 1.89
C LEU A 93 -6.25 -2.75 1.53
N ASP A 94 -6.61 -3.80 2.27
CA ASP A 94 -7.82 -4.57 2.01
C ASP A 94 -9.09 -3.80 2.44
N SER A 95 -9.06 -3.13 3.61
CA SER A 95 -10.15 -2.26 4.07
C SER A 95 -10.41 -1.11 3.10
N ALA A 96 -9.36 -0.45 2.60
CA ALA A 96 -9.52 0.60 1.60
C ALA A 96 -10.10 0.07 0.27
N SER A 97 -9.94 -1.22 -0.05
CA SER A 97 -10.47 -1.82 -1.28
C SER A 97 -11.96 -2.12 -1.10
N GLN A 98 -12.34 -2.63 0.06
CA GLN A 98 -13.74 -2.86 0.42
C GLN A 98 -14.56 -1.57 0.38
N CYS A 99 -14.02 -0.48 0.94
CA CYS A 99 -14.68 0.83 0.90
C CYS A 99 -14.97 1.30 -0.55
N GLN A 100 -14.03 1.10 -1.48
CA GLN A 100 -14.23 1.45 -2.89
C GLN A 100 -15.33 0.62 -3.55
N VAL A 101 -15.40 -0.68 -3.25
CA VAL A 101 -16.43 -1.58 -3.76
C VAL A 101 -17.81 -1.19 -3.23
N GLU A 102 -17.91 -0.87 -1.94
CA GLU A 102 -19.17 -0.42 -1.32
C GLU A 102 -19.68 0.88 -1.93
N VAL A 103 -18.81 1.88 -2.12
CA VAL A 103 -19.17 3.15 -2.77
C VAL A 103 -19.66 2.92 -4.20
N GLN A 104 -19.02 2.03 -4.97
CA GLN A 104 -19.48 1.70 -6.32
C GLN A 104 -20.84 1.00 -6.31
N SER A 105 -21.04 0.04 -5.40
CA SER A 105 -22.33 -0.65 -5.21
C SER A 105 -23.46 0.33 -4.85
N LEU A 106 -23.20 1.25 -3.92
CA LEU A 106 -24.16 2.30 -3.55
C LEU A 106 -24.50 3.22 -4.72
N ARG A 107 -23.50 3.65 -5.50
CA ARG A 107 -23.72 4.48 -6.70
C ARG A 107 -24.58 3.76 -7.75
N GLN A 108 -24.35 2.48 -7.97
CA GLN A 108 -25.17 1.66 -8.88
C GLN A 108 -26.62 1.56 -8.39
N ARG A 109 -26.83 1.35 -7.09
CA ARG A 109 -28.17 1.31 -6.48
C ARG A 109 -28.88 2.66 -6.60
N MET A 110 -28.20 3.78 -6.35
CA MET A 110 -28.77 5.12 -6.53
C MET A 110 -29.14 5.39 -7.99
N ALA A 111 -28.28 5.02 -8.95
CA ALA A 111 -28.58 5.17 -10.37
C ALA A 111 -29.84 4.36 -10.78
N ALA A 112 -30.01 3.16 -10.22
CA ALA A 112 -31.22 2.36 -10.44
C ALA A 112 -32.48 3.03 -9.87
N VAL A 113 -32.41 3.62 -8.69
CA VAL A 113 -33.54 4.38 -8.09
C VAL A 113 -33.90 5.59 -8.95
N VAL A 114 -32.91 6.38 -9.38
CA VAL A 114 -33.13 7.54 -10.26
C VAL A 114 -33.78 7.12 -11.58
N GLU A 115 -33.37 5.99 -12.16
CA GLU A 115 -33.99 5.47 -13.38
C GLU A 115 -35.45 5.04 -13.17
N ILE A 116 -35.77 4.46 -12.01
CA ILE A 116 -37.15 4.13 -11.63
C ILE A 116 -37.99 5.41 -11.51
N GLU A 117 -37.48 6.42 -10.78
CA GLU A 117 -38.18 7.71 -10.62
C GLU A 117 -38.41 8.40 -11.97
N ARG A 118 -37.41 8.37 -12.88
CA ARG A 118 -37.54 8.92 -14.23
C ARG A 118 -38.63 8.23 -15.03
N ARG A 119 -38.74 6.91 -14.96
CA ARG A 119 -39.80 6.14 -15.62
C ARG A 119 -41.18 6.42 -15.06
N LEU A 120 -41.29 6.60 -13.74
CA LEU A 120 -42.56 6.91 -13.08
C LEU A 120 -43.03 8.35 -13.38
N ASN A 121 -42.12 9.32 -13.42
CA ASN A 121 -42.45 10.72 -13.73
C ASN A 121 -42.68 10.99 -15.23
N GLY A 122 -42.04 10.25 -16.13
CA GLY A 122 -42.23 10.38 -17.58
C GLY A 122 -43.46 9.65 -18.13
N GLY A 123 -44.20 8.92 -17.28
CA GLY A 123 -45.42 8.18 -17.64
C GLY A 123 -46.73 8.93 -17.36
N ARG A 124 -46.67 10.24 -17.11
CA ARG A 124 -47.81 11.17 -17.10
C ARG A 124 -47.72 12.08 -18.31
#